data_AF-L8WG20-F1
#
_entry.id   AF-L8WG20-F1
#
_cell.length_a   1.000
_cell.length_b   1.000
_cell.length_c   1.000
_cell.angle_alpha   90.00
_cell.angle_beta   90.00
_cell.angle_gamma   90.00
#
_symmetry.space_group_name_H-M   'P 1'
#
loop_
_entity.id
_entity.type
_entity.pdbx_description
1 polymer ?
#
loop_
_entity_poly.entity_id
_entity_poly.type
_entity_poly.pdbx_seq_one_letter_code
_entity_poly.pdbx_strand_id
1 'polypeptide(L)'
;MGKTADLERSIKCFSRALALTPDDHPDLPRRRGDLGVAYTHRYRRMGEIDDLNKAIECYSRALELTPNTHPDLPDRHADLGVAYTDRYRRMGGTADLERSIKYKSRALVLTPDGHPYLSCRHADLGVTLRSPSNAILVHSPSRPTAILNCHSVMLL
;
A
#
# COMPACT_ATOMS: atom_id res chain seq x y z
N MET A 1 -16.01 10.65 -24.12
CA MET A 1 -15.47 9.38 -24.65
C MET A 1 -13.93 9.27 -24.61
N GLY A 2 -13.14 10.36 -24.49
CA GLY A 2 -11.66 10.26 -24.51
C GLY A 2 -10.98 9.61 -23.28
N LYS A 3 -11.48 9.87 -22.06
CA LYS A 3 -10.78 9.50 -20.81
C LYS A 3 -10.60 7.99 -20.59
N THR A 4 -11.48 7.14 -21.12
CA THR A 4 -11.36 5.68 -21.00
C THR A 4 -10.36 5.12 -22.01
N ALA A 5 -10.40 5.59 -23.25
CA ALA A 5 -9.41 5.23 -24.28
C ALA A 5 -7.98 5.64 -23.89
N ASP A 6 -7.82 6.73 -23.15
CA ASP A 6 -6.51 7.16 -22.62
C ASP A 6 -5.95 6.17 -21.59
N LEU A 7 -6.81 5.63 -20.71
CA LEU A 7 -6.42 4.65 -19.69
C LEU A 7 -6.09 3.29 -20.32
N GLU A 8 -6.84 2.86 -21.33
CA GLU A 8 -6.54 1.64 -22.08
C GLU A 8 -5.20 1.74 -22.81
N ARG A 9 -4.93 2.89 -23.44
CA ARG A 9 -3.62 3.16 -24.05
C ARG A 9 -2.50 3.16 -23.02
N SER A 10 -2.72 3.77 -21.86
CA SER A 10 -1.75 3.77 -20.76
C SER A 10 -1.39 2.34 -20.32
N ILE A 11 -2.40 1.51 -20.04
CA ILE A 11 -2.22 0.10 -19.67
C ILE A 11 -1.46 -0.66 -20.77
N LYS A 12 -1.83 -0.46 -22.04
CA LYS A 12 -1.16 -1.10 -23.18
C LYS A 12 0.33 -0.71 -23.26
N CYS A 13 0.65 0.57 -23.09
CA CYS A 13 2.02 1.06 -23.12
C CYS A 13 2.86 0.49 -21.98
N PHE A 14 2.37 0.53 -20.73
CA PHE A 14 3.10 -0.04 -19.59
C PHE A 14 3.24 -1.57 -19.70
N SER A 15 2.21 -2.27 -20.17
CA SER A 15 2.27 -3.72 -20.40
C SER A 15 3.33 -4.08 -21.44
N ARG A 16 3.41 -3.31 -22.55
CA ARG A 16 4.44 -3.51 -23.56
C ARG A 16 5.83 -3.20 -23.02
N ALA A 17 5.97 -2.13 -22.25
CA ALA A 17 7.23 -1.79 -21.62
C ALA A 17 7.73 -2.92 -20.69
N LEU A 18 6.84 -3.50 -19.89
CA LEU A 18 7.18 -4.65 -19.03
C LEU A 18 7.58 -5.88 -19.85
N ALA A 19 6.86 -6.20 -20.92
CA ALA A 19 7.19 -7.34 -21.78
C ALA A 19 8.56 -7.22 -22.50
N LEU A 20 9.09 -5.99 -22.60
CA LEU A 20 10.40 -5.70 -23.19
C LEU A 20 11.51 -5.52 -22.14
N THR A 21 11.17 -5.51 -20.85
CA THR A 21 12.12 -5.29 -19.76
C THR A 21 12.65 -6.64 -19.28
N PRO A 22 13.97 -6.88 -19.28
CA PRO A 22 14.56 -8.08 -18.67
C PRO A 22 14.21 -8.22 -17.19
N ASP A 23 14.16 -9.45 -16.69
CA ASP A 23 13.76 -9.74 -15.31
C ASP A 23 14.73 -9.18 -14.26
N ASP A 24 15.99 -8.96 -14.62
CA ASP A 24 17.05 -8.40 -13.77
C ASP A 24 17.21 -6.88 -13.90
N HIS A 25 16.38 -6.24 -14.73
CA HIS A 25 16.50 -4.80 -15.00
C HIS A 25 16.10 -3.96 -13.78
N PRO A 26 16.90 -2.96 -13.35
CA PRO A 26 16.66 -2.19 -12.12
C PRO A 26 15.34 -1.40 -12.11
N ASP A 27 14.85 -0.96 -13.28
CA ASP A 27 13.53 -0.29 -13.39
C ASP A 27 12.32 -1.22 -13.35
N LEU A 28 12.50 -2.55 -13.32
CA LEU A 28 11.37 -3.49 -13.37
C LEU A 28 10.34 -3.26 -12.24
N PRO A 29 10.74 -3.01 -10.96
CA PRO A 29 9.80 -2.69 -9.89
C PRO A 29 9.00 -1.42 -10.18
N ARG A 30 9.65 -0.37 -10.69
CA ARG A 30 9.02 0.91 -11.02
C ARG A 30 7.99 0.74 -12.13
N ARG A 31 8.34 0.07 -13.23
CA ARG A 31 7.43 -0.19 -14.36
C ARG A 31 6.23 -1.04 -13.95
N ARG A 32 6.41 -1.99 -13.03
CA ARG A 32 5.30 -2.77 -12.43
C ARG A 32 4.39 -1.84 -11.63
N GLY A 33 4.95 -0.97 -10.79
CA GLY A 33 4.19 0.04 -10.04
C GLY A 33 3.38 0.95 -10.96
N ASP A 34 3.97 1.46 -12.04
CA ASP A 34 3.30 2.33 -13.01
C ASP A 34 2.11 1.64 -13.69
N LEU A 35 2.25 0.36 -14.05
CA LEU A 35 1.13 -0.45 -14.55
C LEU A 35 0.02 -0.61 -13.49
N GLY A 36 0.40 -0.82 -12.22
CA GLY A 36 -0.54 -0.87 -11.10
C GLY A 36 -1.34 0.42 -10.93
N VAL A 37 -0.68 1.57 -11.11
CA VAL A 37 -1.33 2.90 -11.08
C VAL A 37 -2.34 3.04 -12.22
N ALA A 38 -1.97 2.63 -13.43
CA ALA A 38 -2.87 2.66 -14.58
C ALA A 38 -4.14 1.82 -14.35
N TYR A 39 -3.99 0.60 -13.82
CA TYR A 39 -5.12 -0.25 -13.44
C TYR A 39 -5.96 0.36 -12.31
N THR A 40 -5.34 0.94 -11.28
CA THR A 40 -6.04 1.61 -10.18
C THR A 40 -6.90 2.77 -10.70
N HIS A 41 -6.37 3.57 -11.63
CA HIS A 41 -7.13 4.66 -12.26
C HIS A 41 -8.30 4.15 -13.09
N ARG A 42 -8.12 3.06 -13.85
CA ARG A 42 -9.20 2.44 -14.62
C ARG A 42 -10.29 1.89 -13.70
N TYR A 43 -9.92 1.17 -12.64
CA TYR A 43 -10.84 0.72 -11.60
C TYR A 43 -11.63 1.89 -11.00
N ARG A 44 -10.97 2.97 -10.57
CA ARG A 44 -11.67 4.13 -9.96
C ARG A 44 -12.64 4.83 -10.91
N ARG A 45 -12.48 4.64 -12.23
CA ARG A 45 -13.35 5.20 -13.26
C ARG A 45 -14.48 4.26 -13.67
N MET A 46 -14.19 2.97 -13.78
CA MET A 46 -15.10 1.98 -14.37
C MET A 46 -15.74 1.05 -13.33
N GLY A 47 -15.14 0.94 -12.14
CA GLY A 47 -15.60 0.06 -11.06
C GLY A 47 -15.31 -1.43 -11.30
N GLU A 48 -14.48 -1.76 -12.29
CA GLU A 48 -14.14 -3.14 -12.67
C GLU A 48 -13.17 -3.75 -11.64
N ILE A 49 -13.66 -4.68 -10.83
CA ILE A 49 -12.88 -5.28 -9.74
C ILE A 49 -11.62 -6.01 -10.23
N ASP A 50 -11.64 -6.53 -11.45
CA ASP A 50 -10.51 -7.21 -12.06
C ASP A 50 -9.33 -6.29 -12.31
N ASP A 51 -9.58 -5.01 -12.63
CA ASP A 51 -8.51 -4.02 -12.73
C ASP A 51 -7.87 -3.77 -11.35
N LEU A 52 -8.67 -3.71 -10.29
CA LEU A 52 -8.13 -3.56 -8.94
C LEU A 52 -7.30 -4.79 -8.52
N ASN A 53 -7.74 -5.99 -8.89
CA ASN A 53 -6.97 -7.23 -8.66
C ASN A 53 -5.62 -7.18 -9.39
N LYS A 54 -5.60 -6.76 -10.66
CA LYS A 54 -4.36 -6.58 -11.44
C LYS A 54 -3.47 -5.50 -10.85
N ALA A 55 -4.04 -4.42 -10.31
CA ALA A 55 -3.27 -3.38 -9.62
C ALA A 55 -2.57 -3.95 -8.37
N ILE A 56 -3.28 -4.71 -7.54
CA ILE A 56 -2.72 -5.37 -6.36
C ILE A 56 -1.59 -6.32 -6.74
N GLU A 57 -1.76 -7.12 -7.80
CA GLU A 57 -0.71 -8.00 -8.31
C GLU A 57 0.53 -7.21 -8.75
N CYS A 58 0.34 -6.14 -9.52
CA CYS A 58 1.43 -5.29 -9.99
C CYS A 58 2.20 -4.65 -8.83
N TYR A 59 1.51 -4.09 -7.84
CA TYR A 59 2.13 -3.49 -6.66
C TYR A 59 2.83 -4.53 -5.78
N SER A 60 2.23 -5.72 -5.62
CA SER A 60 2.85 -6.81 -4.85
C SER A 60 4.15 -7.26 -5.50
N ARG A 61 4.16 -7.44 -6.83
CA ARG A 61 5.37 -7.82 -7.54
C ARG A 61 6.42 -6.72 -7.55
N ALA A 62 6.02 -5.45 -7.67
CA ALA A 62 6.93 -4.32 -7.51
C ALA A 62 7.59 -4.33 -6.13
N LEU A 63 6.81 -4.56 -5.08
CA LEU A 63 7.32 -4.63 -3.72
C LEU A 63 8.29 -5.80 -3.50
N GLU A 64 7.98 -6.99 -4.02
CA GLU A 64 8.86 -8.18 -3.94
C GLU A 64 10.22 -7.96 -4.61
N LEU A 65 10.24 -7.23 -5.72
CA LEU A 65 11.47 -6.95 -6.48
C LEU A 65 12.26 -5.76 -5.92
N THR A 66 11.70 -5.01 -4.95
CA THR A 66 12.34 -3.82 -4.41
C THR A 66 13.22 -4.20 -3.20
N PRO A 67 14.53 -3.88 -3.20
CA PRO A 67 15.39 -4.11 -2.05
C PRO A 67 14.91 -3.36 -0.79
N ASN A 68 15.15 -3.94 0.39
CA ASN A 68 14.72 -3.36 1.68
C ASN A 68 15.34 -1.98 1.98
N THR A 69 16.43 -1.62 1.33
CA THR A 69 17.14 -0.35 1.48
C THR A 69 16.76 0.69 0.42
N HIS A 70 15.89 0.33 -0.52
CA HIS A 70 15.55 1.20 -1.65
C HIS A 70 14.69 2.39 -1.20
N PRO A 71 14.97 3.63 -1.65
CA PRO A 71 14.24 4.82 -1.24
C PRO A 71 12.74 4.79 -1.57
N ASP A 72 12.34 4.17 -2.68
CA ASP A 72 10.92 4.03 -3.06
C ASP A 72 10.14 2.96 -2.26
N LEU A 73 10.82 2.10 -1.50
CA LEU A 73 10.15 1.02 -0.75
C LEU A 73 8.96 1.50 0.09
N PRO A 74 9.03 2.66 0.78
CA PRO A 74 7.92 3.19 1.53
C PRO A 74 6.72 3.54 0.62
N ASP A 75 6.94 4.04 -0.61
CA ASP A 75 5.86 4.36 -1.56
C ASP A 75 5.20 3.08 -2.10
N ARG A 76 5.98 2.04 -2.42
CA ARG A 76 5.43 0.75 -2.88
C ARG A 76 4.51 0.10 -1.83
N HIS A 77 4.88 0.21 -0.56
CA HIS A 77 4.01 -0.19 0.55
C HIS A 77 2.73 0.66 0.63
N ALA A 78 2.82 1.98 0.42
CA ALA A 78 1.67 2.87 0.45
C ALA A 78 0.69 2.54 -0.69
N ASP A 79 1.18 2.35 -1.92
CA ASP A 79 0.38 2.00 -3.10
C ASP A 79 -0.41 0.70 -2.88
N LEU A 80 0.26 -0.35 -2.38
CA LEU A 80 -0.37 -1.62 -2.07
C LEU A 80 -1.43 -1.48 -0.96
N GLY A 81 -1.13 -0.69 0.08
CA GLY A 81 -2.08 -0.40 1.16
C GLY A 81 -3.32 0.35 0.67
N VAL A 82 -3.16 1.31 -0.24
CA VAL A 82 -4.28 2.03 -0.88
C VAL A 82 -5.11 1.10 -1.75
N ALA A 83 -4.50 0.22 -2.53
CA ALA A 83 -5.22 -0.75 -3.35
C ALA A 83 -6.09 -1.70 -2.51
N TYR A 84 -5.57 -2.17 -1.37
CA TYR A 84 -6.36 -2.97 -0.42
C TYR A 84 -7.46 -2.16 0.27
N THR A 85 -7.24 -0.87 0.57
CA THR A 85 -8.33 0.01 1.04
C THR A 85 -9.45 0.09 0.01
N ASP A 86 -9.11 0.30 -1.26
CA ASP A 86 -10.07 0.43 -2.35
C ASP A 86 -10.86 -0.89 -2.56
N ARG A 87 -10.20 -2.04 -2.35
CA ARG A 87 -10.84 -3.35 -2.45
C ARG A 87 -11.75 -3.64 -1.27
N TYR A 88 -11.32 -3.31 -0.05
CA TYR A 88 -12.16 -3.38 1.15
C TYR A 88 -13.42 -2.52 0.99
N ARG A 89 -13.30 -1.28 0.51
CA ARG A 89 -14.46 -0.40 0.27
C ARG A 89 -15.47 -0.98 -0.71
N ARG A 90 -15.00 -1.79 -1.67
CA ARG A 90 -15.85 -2.41 -2.70
C ARG A 90 -16.49 -3.72 -2.25
N MET A 91 -15.73 -4.55 -1.52
CA MET A 91 -16.10 -5.93 -1.20
C MET A 91 -16.47 -6.16 0.27
N GLY A 92 -16.11 -5.25 1.17
CA GLY A 92 -16.34 -5.37 2.62
C GLY A 92 -15.47 -6.40 3.34
N GLY A 93 -14.52 -7.05 2.66
CA GLY A 93 -13.69 -8.11 3.24
C GLY A 93 -12.70 -7.59 4.29
N THR A 94 -12.87 -7.99 5.54
CA THR A 94 -12.00 -7.56 6.66
C THR A 94 -10.53 -7.92 6.46
N ALA A 95 -10.24 -9.03 5.79
CA ALA A 95 -8.87 -9.41 5.43
C ALA A 95 -8.17 -8.36 4.54
N ASP A 96 -8.90 -7.68 3.66
CA ASP A 96 -8.34 -6.60 2.84
C ASP A 96 -8.11 -5.33 3.69
N LEU A 97 -8.97 -5.07 4.68
CA LEU A 97 -8.75 -3.98 5.64
C LEU A 97 -7.47 -4.22 6.47
N GLU A 98 -7.27 -5.44 6.97
CA GLU A 98 -6.07 -5.83 7.72
C GLU A 98 -4.80 -5.67 6.88
N ARG A 99 -4.82 -6.14 5.62
CA ARG A 99 -3.71 -5.96 4.68
C ARG A 99 -3.43 -4.48 4.42
N SER A 100 -4.48 -3.67 4.21
CA SER A 100 -4.34 -2.23 4.05
C SER A 100 -3.63 -1.58 5.24
N ILE A 101 -4.05 -1.89 6.47
CA ILE A 101 -3.43 -1.38 7.71
C ILE A 101 -1.96 -1.82 7.78
N LYS A 102 -1.68 -3.11 7.53
CA LYS A 102 -0.32 -3.66 7.54
C LYS A 102 0.60 -2.88 6.60
N TYR A 103 0.19 -2.69 5.35
CA TYR A 103 1.03 -2.05 4.34
C TYR A 103 1.18 -0.54 4.57
N LYS A 104 0.10 0.17 4.94
CA LYS A 104 0.19 1.60 5.29
C LYS A 104 1.04 1.85 6.54
N SER A 105 0.94 0.98 7.55
CA SER A 105 1.79 1.06 8.74
C SER A 105 3.25 0.82 8.40
N ARG A 106 3.55 -0.15 7.52
CA ARG A 106 4.92 -0.40 7.07
C ARG A 106 5.47 0.77 6.26
N ALA A 107 4.67 1.36 5.37
CA ALA A 107 5.03 2.58 4.65
C ALA A 107 5.41 3.71 5.61
N LEU A 108 4.63 3.90 6.67
CA LEU A 108 4.88 4.93 7.68
C LEU A 108 6.19 4.68 8.45
N VAL A 109 6.41 3.47 8.95
CA VAL A 109 7.63 3.10 9.69
C VAL A 109 8.90 3.28 8.87
N LEU A 110 8.83 3.09 7.56
CA LEU A 110 9.98 3.23 6.66
C LEU A 110 10.21 4.67 6.17
N THR A 111 9.29 5.59 6.46
CA THR A 111 9.41 6.99 6.03
C THR A 111 10.24 7.76 7.06
N PRO A 112 11.36 8.39 6.67
CA PRO A 112 12.14 9.21 7.60
C PRO A 112 11.35 10.42 8.12
N ASP A 113 11.70 10.86 9.33
CA ASP A 113 11.17 12.10 9.87
C ASP A 113 11.51 13.29 8.95
N GLY A 114 10.54 14.19 8.76
CA GLY A 114 10.67 15.34 7.86
C GLY A 114 10.44 15.04 6.37
N HIS A 115 10.16 13.79 6.00
CA HIS A 115 9.82 13.45 4.61
C HIS A 115 8.49 14.10 4.18
N PRO A 116 8.38 14.69 2.97
CA PRO A 116 7.17 15.39 2.51
C PRO A 116 5.90 14.55 2.55
N TYR A 117 6.00 13.24 2.32
CA TYR A 117 4.88 12.30 2.35
C TYR A 117 4.55 11.72 3.74
N LEU A 118 5.26 12.10 4.80
CA LEU A 118 4.98 11.57 6.14
C LEU A 118 3.56 11.96 6.61
N SER A 119 3.17 13.21 6.39
CA SER A 119 1.85 13.74 6.76
C SER A 119 0.70 13.02 6.02
N CYS A 120 0.83 12.81 4.71
CA CYS A 120 -0.21 12.14 3.94
C CYS A 120 -0.33 10.66 4.32
N ARG A 121 0.79 9.99 4.64
CA ARG A 121 0.77 8.59 5.11
C ARG A 121 0.08 8.44 6.47
N HIS A 122 0.30 9.37 7.40
CA HIS A 122 -0.45 9.42 8.66
C HIS A 122 -1.96 9.59 8.41
N ALA A 123 -2.35 10.52 7.52
CA ALA A 123 -3.74 10.73 7.18
C ALA A 123 -4.38 9.47 6.55
N ASP A 124 -3.68 8.82 5.62
CA ASP A 124 -4.15 7.61 4.94
C ASP A 124 -4.35 6.43 5.89
N LEU A 125 -3.45 6.27 6.87
CA LEU A 125 -3.60 5.27 7.91
C LEU A 125 -4.76 5.62 8.84
N GLY A 126 -4.88 6.87 9.27
CA GLY A 126 -5.98 7.36 10.11
C GLY A 126 -7.36 7.13 9.49
N VAL A 127 -7.52 7.41 8.19
CA VAL A 127 -8.77 7.13 7.44
C VAL A 127 -9.10 5.64 7.44
N THR A 128 -8.09 4.78 7.34
CA THR A 128 -8.27 3.32 7.33
C THR A 128 -8.72 2.83 8.70
N LEU A 129 -8.07 3.30 9.76
CA LEU A 129 -8.34 2.91 11.14
C LEU A 129 -9.71 3.38 11.66
N ARG A 130 -10.26 4.46 11.09
CA ARG A 130 -11.62 4.95 11.40
C ARG A 130 -12.74 4.03 10.90
N SER A 131 -12.44 3.04 10.06
CA SER A 131 -13.45 2.11 9.54
C SER A 131 -14.10 1.34 10.71
N PRO A 132 -15.45 1.25 10.79
CA PRO A 132 -16.14 0.64 11.94
C PRO A 132 -15.76 -0.82 12.17
N SER A 133 -15.38 -1.56 11.12
CA SER A 133 -14.87 -2.94 11.22
C SER A 133 -13.54 -3.05 11.98
N ASN A 134 -12.81 -1.95 12.18
CA ASN A 134 -11.57 -1.93 12.96
C ASN A 134 -11.85 -1.96 14.48
N ALA A 135 -13.01 -1.47 14.93
CA ALA A 135 -13.39 -1.50 16.34
C ALA A 135 -13.45 -2.94 16.90
N ILE A 136 -13.75 -3.92 16.05
CA ILE A 136 -13.79 -5.35 16.42
C ILE A 136 -12.38 -5.92 16.62
N LEU A 137 -11.37 -5.42 15.89
CA LEU A 137 -10.00 -5.93 15.94
C LEU A 137 -9.18 -5.33 17.10
N VAL A 138 -9.44 -4.08 17.51
CA VAL A 138 -8.77 -3.47 18.68
C VAL A 138 -9.27 -4.05 20.01
N HIS A 139 -10.39 -4.77 20.01
CA HIS A 139 -10.92 -5.49 21.18
C HIS A 139 -10.43 -6.93 21.29
N SER A 140 -9.47 -7.37 20.48
CA SER A 140 -8.80 -8.66 20.69
C SER A 140 -7.63 -8.48 21.69
N PRO A 141 -7.70 -9.04 22.92
CA PRO A 141 -6.69 -8.81 23.95
C PRO A 141 -5.49 -9.69 23.66
N SER A 142 -4.57 -9.21 22.84
CA SER A 142 -3.25 -9.84 22.68
C SER A 142 -2.15 -8.79 22.55
N ARG A 143 -2.02 -7.95 23.58
CA ARG A 143 -0.72 -7.39 23.94
C ARG A 143 -0.51 -7.47 25.46
N PRO A 144 0.58 -8.11 25.91
CA PRO A 144 0.97 -8.04 27.31
C PRO A 144 1.36 -6.60 27.64
N THR A 145 0.73 -6.04 28.66
CA THR A 145 1.11 -4.80 29.32
C THR A 145 2.55 -4.89 29.80
N ALA A 146 3.48 -4.21 29.14
CA ALA A 146 4.76 -3.88 29.73
C ALA A 146 4.49 -2.81 30.79
N ILE A 147 4.42 -3.25 32.05
CA ILE A 147 4.38 -2.39 33.22
C ILE A 147 5.70 -1.62 33.25
N LEU A 148 5.60 -0.30 33.13
CA LEU A 148 6.67 0.65 33.40
C LEU A 148 6.97 0.57 34.90
N ASN A 149 7.91 -0.27 35.29
CA ASN A 149 8.35 -0.35 36.69
C ASN A 149 9.40 0.74 36.92
N CYS A 150 8.96 1.86 37.49
CA CYS A 150 9.85 2.86 38.09
C CYS A 150 10.62 2.21 39.24
N HIS A 151 11.88 1.84 39.02
CA HIS A 151 12.83 1.61 40.11
C HIS A 151 13.55 2.93 40.41
N SER A 152 13.04 3.65 41.40
CA SER A 152 13.87 4.51 42.25
C SER A 152 14.61 3.65 43.28
N VAL A 153 15.69 4.22 43.82
CA VAL A 153 16.59 3.79 44.91
C VAL A 153 17.56 2.64 44.52
N MET A 154 18.89 2.77 44.61
CA MET A 154 19.64 3.20 45.81
C MET A 154 21.13 3.56 45.57
N LEU A 155 21.64 4.46 46.43
CA LEU A 155 23.02 4.64 46.95
C LEU A 155 24.11 5.32 46.08
N LEU A 156 24.41 6.59 46.40
CA LEU A 156 25.41 6.98 47.43
C LEU A 156 24.97 8.26 48.14
#